data_AF-A0A1G9HMW4-F1
#
_entry.id   AF-A0A1G9HMW4-F1
#
_cell.length_a   1.000
_cell.length_b   1.000
_cell.length_c   1.000
_cell.angle_alpha   90.00
_cell.angle_beta   90.00
_cell.angle_gamma   90.00
#
_symmetry.space_group_name_H-M   'P 1'
#
loop_
_entity.id
_entity.type
_entity.pdbx_description
1 polymer ?
#
loop_
_entity_poly.entity_id
_entity_poly.type
_entity_poly.pdbx_seq_one_letter_code
_entity_poly.pdbx_strand_id
1 'polypeptide(L)' 'MLHGETVQSPLPMDLPWWQPDHFIFFGVLYAVLAVLGAGLAYCALKAWMDSKDQAANH' A
#
# COMPACT_ATOMS: atom_id res chain seq x y z
N MET A 1 9.28 -21.85 26.88
CA MET A 1 9.12 -21.84 25.43
C MET A 1 9.67 -23.16 24.92
N LEU A 2 8.81 -24.04 24.43
CA LEU A 2 9.22 -25.32 23.84
C LEU A 2 9.95 -25.04 22.52
N HIS A 3 11.04 -25.76 22.26
CA HIS A 3 11.78 -25.65 21.01
C HIS A 3 10.85 -26.07 19.86
N GLY A 4 10.41 -25.10 19.04
CA GLY A 4 9.41 -25.30 17.98
C GLY A 4 8.21 -24.36 18.06
N GLU A 5 8.05 -23.60 19.14
CA GLU A 5 7.10 -22.49 19.19
C GLU A 5 7.69 -21.33 18.36
N THR A 6 7.20 -21.11 17.15
CA THR A 6 7.44 -19.85 16.44
C THR A 6 6.93 -18.73 17.34
N VAL A 7 7.77 -17.76 17.67
CA VAL A 7 7.31 -16.55 18.38
C VAL A 7 6.13 -16.03 17.58
N GLN A 8 4.92 -16.05 18.15
CA GLN A 8 3.75 -15.41 17.55
C GLN A 8 3.96 -13.90 17.66
N SER A 9 4.81 -13.42 16.77
CA SER A 9 5.17 -12.05 16.59
C SER A 9 4.19 -11.47 15.58
N PRO A 10 3.51 -10.35 15.89
CA PRO A 10 2.66 -9.66 14.92
C PRO A 10 3.50 -8.91 13.86
N LEU A 11 4.83 -9.08 13.87
CA LEU A 11 5.71 -8.43 12.91
C LEU A 11 5.55 -9.10 11.53
N PRO A 12 5.42 -8.31 10.45
CA PRO A 12 5.16 -8.83 9.10
C PRO A 12 6.27 -9.74 8.53
N MET A 13 7.42 -9.80 9.19
CA MET A 13 8.58 -10.60 8.79
C MET A 13 8.49 -12.05 9.29
N ASP A 14 7.68 -12.33 10.32
CA ASP A 14 7.44 -13.68 10.84
C ASP A 14 6.26 -14.40 10.16
N LEU A 15 5.56 -13.71 9.26
CA LEU A 15 4.37 -14.24 8.60
C LEU A 15 4.75 -15.00 7.32
N PRO A 16 4.30 -16.25 7.10
CA PRO A 16 4.60 -16.96 5.86
C PRO A 16 3.84 -16.35 4.67
N TRP A 17 4.55 -15.66 3.79
CA TRP A 17 3.99 -14.95 2.62
C TRP A 17 3.37 -15.89 1.58
N TRP A 18 3.82 -17.14 1.58
CA TRP A 18 3.36 -18.19 0.67
C TRP A 18 2.18 -18.99 1.21
N GLN A 19 1.73 -18.71 2.44
CA GLN A 19 0.48 -19.29 2.94
C GLN A 19 -0.70 -18.73 2.12
N PRO A 20 -1.62 -19.57 1.62
CA PRO A 20 -2.69 -19.15 0.73
C PRO A 20 -3.59 -18.05 1.32
N ASP A 21 -3.88 -18.11 2.61
CA ASP A 21 -4.69 -17.12 3.33
C ASP A 21 -4.04 -15.74 3.35
N HIS A 22 -2.76 -15.65 3.71
CA HIS A 22 -1.99 -14.41 3.67
C HIS A 22 -1.88 -13.86 2.24
N PHE A 23 -1.59 -14.71 1.26
CA PHE A 23 -1.45 -14.28 -0.13
C PHE A 23 -2.74 -13.61 -0.66
N ILE A 24 -3.90 -14.20 -0.37
CA ILE A 24 -5.19 -13.64 -0.79
C ILE A 24 -5.48 -12.33 -0.05
N PHE A 25 -5.34 -12.32 1.28
CA PHE A 25 -5.64 -11.14 2.08
C PHE A 25 -4.76 -9.94 1.68
N PHE A 26 -3.43 -10.13 1.65
CA PHE A 26 -2.49 -9.06 1.28
C PHE A 26 -2.59 -8.68 -0.20
N GLY A 27 -2.87 -9.65 -1.09
CA GLY A 27 -3.10 -9.36 -2.51
C GLY A 27 -4.27 -8.41 -2.73
N VAL A 28 -5.42 -8.69 -2.12
CA VAL A 28 -6.60 -7.80 -2.20
C VAL A 28 -6.32 -6.46 -1.52
N LEU A 29 -5.68 -6.48 -0.34
CA LEU A 29 -5.30 -5.26 0.37
C LEU A 29 -4.45 -4.34 -0.52
N TYR A 30 -3.38 -4.86 -1.12
CA TYR A 30 -2.49 -4.08 -1.96
C TYR A 30 -3.15 -3.61 -3.25
N ALA A 31 -4.07 -4.39 -3.83
CA ALA A 31 -4.87 -3.95 -4.97
C ALA A 31 -5.71 -2.72 -4.62
N VAL A 32 -6.39 -2.73 -3.46
CA VAL A 32 -7.18 -1.58 -2.99
C VAL A 32 -6.28 -0.37 -2.72
N LEU A 33 -5.15 -0.57 -2.03
CA LEU A 33 -4.19 0.52 -1.79
C LEU A 33 -3.65 1.10 -3.10
N ALA A 34 -3.39 0.27 -4.11
CA ALA A 34 -2.92 0.73 -5.41
C ALA A 34 -3.96 1.62 -6.11
N VAL A 35 -5.25 1.25 -6.08
CA VAL A 35 -6.33 2.05 -6.66
C VAL A 35 -6.47 3.39 -5.93
N LEU A 36 -6.47 3.37 -4.59
CA LEU A 36 -6.56 4.58 -3.78
C LEU A 36 -5.34 5.49 -3.98
N GLY A 37 -4.14 4.91 -4.00
CA GLY A 37 -2.89 5.61 -4.23
C GLY A 37 -2.84 6.24 -5.64
N ALA A 38 -3.29 5.52 -6.67
CA ALA A 38 -3.36 6.05 -8.03
C ALA A 38 -4.35 7.21 -8.13
N GLY A 39 -5.54 7.11 -7.52
CA GLY A 39 -6.52 8.19 -7.48
C GLY A 39 -5.99 9.43 -6.77
N LEU A 40 -5.36 9.26 -5.61
CA LEU A 40 -4.74 10.35 -4.87
C LEU A 40 -3.61 11.01 -5.67
N ALA A 41 -2.72 10.20 -6.26
CA ALA A 41 -1.61 10.69 -7.08
C ALA A 41 -2.11 11.48 -8.29
N TYR A 42 -3.15 11.01 -8.97
CA TYR A 42 -3.77 11.73 -10.08
C TYR A 42 -4.27 13.11 -9.64
N CYS A 43 -5.03 13.18 -8.55
CA CYS A 43 -5.53 14.44 -8.01
C CYS A 43 -4.40 15.40 -7.63
N ALA A 44 -3.36 14.90 -6.96
CA ALA A 44 -2.21 15.69 -6.53
C ALA A 44 -1.44 16.27 -7.74
N LEU A 45 -1.16 15.44 -8.75
CA LEU A 45 -0.49 15.87 -9.97
C LEU A 45 -1.31 16.90 -10.74
N LYS A 46 -2.62 16.66 -10.88
CA LYS A 46 -3.50 17.60 -11.57
C LYS A 46 -3.57 18.95 -10.85
N ALA A 47 -3.74 18.95 -9.54
CA ALA A 47 -3.74 20.18 -8.75
C ALA A 47 -2.41 20.96 -8.89
N TRP A 48 -1.28 20.25 -8.92
CA TRP A 48 0.01 20.89 -9.12
C TRP A 48 0.17 21.49 -10.51
N MET A 49 -0.28 20.80 -11.55
CA MET A 49 -0.28 21.30 -12.93
C MET A 49 -1.16 22.53 -13.08
N ASP A 50 -2.39 22.49 -12.58
CA ASP A 50 -3.33 23.62 -12.62
C ASP A 50 -2.75 24.82 -11.87
N SER A 51 -2.08 24.60 -10.73
CA SER A 51 -1.42 25.68 -9.97
C SER A 51 -0.28 26.35 -10.74
N LYS A 52 0.48 25.57 -11.52
CA LYS A 52 1.57 26.10 -12.36
C LYS A 52 1.03 26.88 -13.56
N ASP A 53 -0.04 26.39 -14.18
CA ASP A 53 -0.68 27.07 -15.31
C ASP A 53 -1.29 28.41 -14.89
N GLN A 54 -1.92 28.47 -13.72
CA GLN A 54 -2.41 29.72 -13.12
C GLN A 54 -1.28 30.74 -12.88
N ALA A 55 -0.10 30.28 -12.43
CA ALA A 55 1.05 31.15 -12.18
C ALA A 55 1.77 31.62 -13.45
N ALA A 56 1.64 30.90 -14.58
CA ALA A 56 2.28 31.25 -15.85
C ALA A 56 1.44 32.22 -16.70
N ASN A 57 0.12 32.26 -16.48
CA ASN A 57 -0.84 33.09 -17.22
C ASN A 57 -1.18 34.40 -16.50
N HIS A 58 -0.45 34.74 -15.43
CA HIS A 58 -0.56 35.98 -14.64
C HIS A 58 0.75 36.76 -14.67
#